data_AF-A0A3R6XGT7-F1
#
_entry.id   AF-A0A3R6XGT7-F1
#
_cell.length_a   1.000
_cell.length_b   1.000
_cell.length_c   1.000
_cell.angle_alpha   90.00
_cell.angle_beta   90.00
_cell.angle_gamma   90.00
#
_symmetry.space_group_name_H-M   'P 1'
#
loop_
_entity.id
_entity.type
_entity.pdbx_description
1 polymer ?
#
loop_
_entity_poly.entity_id
_entity_poly.type
_entity_poly.pdbx_seq_one_letter_code
_entity_poly.pdbx_strand_id
1 'polypeptide(L)'
;MGRCFPHCCKGHKKKTFCGTGLGVETDLPDCTAVLSYFSCHGDPGSTPDKDECPVQFQVGHTYNLLDFETHVKSKDNLFGSVFPGQRVGSSRQFVINGDRQCWHYGWCSSRVGQKYTHCLNVYFFKVEADTKLECIDAIESDPFHITSSRVMRKKTRLAKRTIADVVGSI
;
A
#
# COMPACT_ATOMS: atom_id res chain seq x y z
N MET A 1 -3.90 -5.60 -18.62
CA MET A 1 -4.37 -4.27 -18.16
C MET A 1 -3.77 -4.05 -16.78
N GLY A 2 -2.93 -3.03 -16.56
CA GLY A 2 -2.23 -2.85 -15.28
C GLY A 2 -3.24 -2.48 -14.17
N ARG A 3 -3.23 -3.20 -13.06
CA ARG A 3 -4.16 -3.01 -11.94
C ARG A 3 -3.55 -1.98 -10.99
N CYS A 4 -4.24 -0.86 -10.74
CA CYS A 4 -3.89 0.06 -9.65
C CYS A 4 -4.29 -0.61 -8.35
N PHE A 5 -3.49 -0.52 -7.29
CA PHE A 5 -3.88 -1.02 -5.97
C PHE A 5 -4.84 -0.03 -5.26
N PRO A 6 -5.88 -0.52 -4.54
CA PRO A 6 -6.36 -1.90 -4.56
C PRO A 6 -7.08 -2.19 -5.90
N HIS A 7 -7.82 -1.23 -6.46
CA HIS A 7 -8.37 -1.30 -7.83
C HIS A 7 -8.46 0.07 -8.53
N CYS A 8 -8.46 0.08 -9.87
CA CYS A 8 -8.89 1.22 -10.70
C CYS A 8 -10.25 0.90 -11.33
N CYS A 9 -11.34 1.06 -10.60
CA CYS A 9 -12.67 0.58 -11.02
C CYS A 9 -13.25 1.27 -12.27
N LYS A 10 -12.71 2.42 -12.72
CA LYS A 10 -13.28 3.20 -13.86
C LYS A 10 -12.23 3.72 -14.86
N GLY A 11 -11.08 3.04 -14.95
CA GLY A 11 -9.99 3.42 -15.84
C GLY A 11 -8.92 4.29 -15.18
N HIS A 12 -7.71 4.25 -15.75
CA HIS A 12 -6.56 5.00 -15.26
C HIS A 12 -6.79 6.51 -15.47
N LYS A 13 -6.73 7.30 -14.39
CA LYS A 13 -6.73 8.75 -14.52
C LYS A 13 -5.40 9.19 -15.14
N LYS A 14 -5.47 9.87 -16.30
CA LYS A 14 -4.26 10.32 -17.04
C LYS A 14 -3.47 11.43 -16.32
N LYS A 15 -4.12 12.18 -15.42
CA LYS A 15 -3.59 13.41 -14.80
C LYS A 15 -3.46 13.35 -13.28
N THR A 16 -3.94 12.29 -12.61
CA THR A 16 -3.93 12.20 -11.14
C THR A 16 -3.59 10.79 -10.69
N PHE A 17 -3.35 10.65 -9.38
CA PHE A 17 -3.11 9.36 -8.75
C PHE A 17 -4.30 8.41 -8.91
N CYS A 18 -3.94 7.13 -8.96
CA CYS A 18 -4.82 6.02 -9.28
C CYS A 18 -4.81 5.04 -8.09
N GLY A 19 -5.99 4.69 -7.59
CA GLY A 19 -6.19 3.86 -6.41
C GLY A 19 -7.44 4.32 -5.66
N THR A 20 -8.19 3.39 -5.07
CA THR A 20 -9.29 3.70 -4.15
C THR A 20 -8.81 3.60 -2.71
N GLY A 21 -9.59 4.17 -1.79
CA GLY A 21 -9.42 3.87 -0.37
C GLY A 21 -9.69 2.39 -0.10
N LEU A 22 -9.13 1.88 1.00
CA LEU A 22 -9.31 0.52 1.47
C LEU A 22 -10.16 0.56 2.75
N GLY A 23 -11.24 -0.22 2.77
CA GLY A 23 -12.02 -0.44 3.98
C GLY A 23 -11.35 -1.52 4.84
N VAL A 24 -11.30 -1.28 6.14
CA VAL A 24 -10.84 -2.24 7.15
C VAL A 24 -11.86 -2.25 8.27
N GLU A 25 -12.18 -3.44 8.78
CA GLU A 25 -13.14 -3.63 9.86
C GLU A 25 -12.49 -4.47 10.96
N THR A 26 -12.89 -4.22 12.21
CA THR A 26 -12.41 -4.97 13.37
C THR A 26 -13.54 -5.20 14.37
N ASP A 27 -13.54 -6.35 15.03
CA ASP A 27 -14.46 -6.65 16.11
C ASP A 27 -13.92 -6.22 17.49
N LEU A 28 -12.71 -5.65 17.54
CA LEU A 28 -12.08 -5.21 18.79
C LEU A 28 -12.78 -3.95 19.33
N PRO A 29 -13.38 -4.01 20.53
CA PRO A 29 -14.13 -2.87 21.09
C PRO A 29 -13.23 -1.69 21.45
N ASP A 30 -11.99 -1.97 21.84
CA ASP A 30 -11.01 -0.98 22.30
C ASP A 30 -10.24 -0.33 21.14
N CYS A 31 -10.46 -0.77 19.89
CA CYS A 31 -9.77 -0.20 18.75
C CYS A 31 -10.29 1.21 18.46
N THR A 32 -9.43 2.21 18.69
CA THR A 32 -9.75 3.62 18.45
C THR A 32 -9.11 4.16 17.18
N ALA A 33 -7.96 3.62 16.77
CA ALA A 33 -7.20 4.08 15.60
C ALA A 33 -6.65 2.92 14.75
N VAL A 34 -6.39 3.20 13.47
CA VAL A 34 -5.77 2.28 12.51
C VAL A 34 -4.63 2.98 11.80
N LEU A 35 -3.46 2.34 11.75
CA LEU A 35 -2.34 2.76 10.91
C LEU A 35 -1.97 1.62 9.96
N SER A 36 -1.36 1.96 8.83
CA SER A 36 -0.95 0.95 7.86
C SER A 36 0.28 1.39 7.09
N TYR A 37 1.08 0.44 6.62
CA TYR A 37 2.18 0.71 5.71
C TYR A 37 2.45 -0.50 4.82
N PHE A 38 3.15 -0.28 3.71
CA PHE A 38 3.54 -1.38 2.83
C PHE A 38 4.87 -1.99 3.25
N SER A 39 4.91 -3.30 3.48
CA SER A 39 6.17 -4.06 3.53
C SER A 39 6.57 -4.50 2.13
N CYS A 40 7.85 -4.85 1.99
CA CYS A 40 8.41 -5.38 0.76
C CYS A 40 9.21 -6.64 1.10
N HIS A 41 8.82 -7.76 0.50
CA HIS A 41 9.52 -9.04 0.64
C HIS A 41 10.15 -9.40 -0.71
N GLY A 42 11.48 -9.50 -0.73
CA GLY A 42 12.23 -9.98 -1.89
C GLY A 42 12.40 -11.50 -1.86
N ASP A 43 12.90 -12.06 -2.97
CA ASP A 43 13.37 -13.45 -2.98
C ASP A 43 14.40 -13.66 -1.85
N PRO A 44 14.50 -14.87 -1.23
CA PRO A 44 15.50 -15.16 -0.20
C PRO A 44 16.91 -14.71 -0.62
N GLY A 45 17.53 -13.83 0.18
CA GLY A 45 18.83 -13.22 -0.12
C GLY A 45 18.78 -11.88 -0.86
N SER A 46 17.59 -11.40 -1.22
CA SER A 46 17.38 -10.06 -1.77
C SER A 46 17.10 -9.08 -0.64
N THR A 47 18.07 -8.24 -0.30
CA THR A 47 17.81 -7.08 0.57
C THR A 47 17.28 -5.93 -0.28
N PRO A 48 16.11 -5.35 0.03
CA PRO A 48 15.66 -4.15 -0.65
C PRO A 48 16.71 -3.02 -0.51
N ASP A 49 17.06 -2.37 -1.62
CA ASP A 49 18.07 -1.28 -1.69
C ASP A 49 17.64 0.02 -0.95
N LYS A 50 16.49 0.03 -0.26
CA LYS A 50 15.91 1.25 0.32
C LYS A 50 15.39 1.04 1.73
N ASP A 51 15.48 2.14 2.48
CA ASP A 51 15.05 2.31 3.87
C ASP A 51 13.71 1.62 4.10
N GLU A 52 13.72 0.60 4.96
CA GLU A 52 12.52 0.00 5.51
C GLU A 52 11.63 1.09 6.12
N CYS A 53 10.33 0.80 6.26
CA CYS A 53 9.47 1.68 7.02
C CYS A 53 10.14 1.94 8.39
N PRO A 54 10.41 3.20 8.76
CA PRO A 54 11.19 3.53 9.96
C PRO A 54 10.50 3.08 11.26
N VAL A 55 9.23 2.67 11.15
CA VAL A 55 8.46 2.10 12.24
C VAL A 55 7.97 0.71 11.84
N GLN A 56 8.35 -0.27 12.66
CA GLN A 56 7.82 -1.62 12.62
C GLN A 56 6.93 -1.80 13.85
N PHE A 57 5.63 -1.70 13.67
CA PHE A 57 4.67 -1.88 14.75
C PHE A 57 4.59 -3.35 15.16
N GLN A 58 4.51 -3.60 16.46
CA GLN A 58 4.40 -4.93 17.05
C GLN A 58 3.21 -4.96 18.00
N VAL A 59 2.41 -6.02 17.93
CA VAL A 59 1.28 -6.21 18.82
C VAL A 59 1.77 -6.31 20.28
N GLY A 60 1.03 -5.71 21.21
CA GLY A 60 1.34 -5.60 22.63
C GLY A 60 2.33 -4.50 23.01
N HIS A 61 2.81 -3.71 22.04
CA HIS A 61 3.73 -2.60 22.30
C HIS A 61 3.01 -1.25 22.27
N THR A 62 3.42 -0.36 23.17
CA THR A 62 2.95 1.04 23.23
C THR A 62 3.95 1.96 22.55
N TYR A 63 3.45 2.79 21.64
CA TYR A 63 4.21 3.76 20.87
C TYR A 63 3.76 5.18 21.21
N ASN A 64 4.69 6.13 21.16
CA ASN A 64 4.35 7.55 21.19
C ASN A 64 4.15 8.05 19.76
N LEU A 65 2.99 8.65 19.47
CA LEU A 65 2.66 9.18 18.15
C LEU A 65 3.73 10.15 17.62
N LEU A 66 4.34 10.93 18.52
CA LEU A 66 5.35 11.93 18.17
C LEU A 66 6.64 11.30 17.60
N ASP A 67 6.93 10.04 17.95
CA ASP A 67 8.15 9.36 17.48
C ASP A 67 8.11 9.07 15.98
N PHE A 68 6.92 9.06 15.37
CA PHE A 68 6.73 8.71 13.98
C PHE A 68 5.75 9.59 13.21
N GLU A 69 5.31 10.71 13.79
CA GLU A 69 4.39 11.66 13.16
C GLU A 69 4.91 12.14 11.79
N THR A 70 6.22 12.34 11.66
CA THR A 70 6.89 12.73 10.40
C THR A 70 6.81 11.66 9.30
N HIS A 71 6.41 10.43 9.65
CA HIS A 71 6.18 9.33 8.71
C HIS A 71 4.69 9.12 8.40
N VAL A 72 3.79 9.76 9.16
CA VAL A 72 2.35 9.70 8.93
C VAL A 72 1.99 10.59 7.74
N LYS A 73 1.26 10.00 6.79
CA LYS A 73 0.77 10.69 5.61
C LYS A 73 -0.31 11.70 6.00
N SER A 74 -0.13 12.93 5.56
CA SER A 74 -1.06 14.03 5.78
C SER A 74 -1.07 14.98 4.56
N LYS A 75 -1.89 16.04 4.62
CA LYS A 75 -1.87 17.09 3.59
C LYS A 75 -0.52 17.81 3.52
N ASP A 76 0.15 17.95 4.66
CA ASP A 76 1.46 18.60 4.80
C ASP A 76 2.61 17.61 4.58
N ASN A 77 2.35 16.30 4.74
CA ASN A 77 3.29 15.22 4.48
C ASN A 77 2.77 14.23 3.43
N LEU A 78 2.84 14.62 2.16
CA LEU A 78 2.37 13.79 1.05
C LEU A 78 3.22 12.53 0.80
N PHE A 79 4.41 12.44 1.38
CA PHE A 79 5.34 11.31 1.22
C PHE A 79 5.41 10.39 2.43
N GLY A 80 4.59 10.63 3.47
CA GLY A 80 4.46 9.74 4.61
C GLY A 80 4.21 8.30 4.18
N SER A 81 4.98 7.38 4.77
CA SER A 81 4.91 5.93 4.52
C SER A 81 3.84 5.24 5.35
N VAL A 82 3.37 5.89 6.43
CA VAL A 82 2.33 5.39 7.31
C VAL A 82 1.00 6.04 6.94
N PHE A 83 0.00 5.25 6.55
CA PHE A 83 -1.32 5.70 6.14
C PHE A 83 -2.30 5.56 7.31
N PRO A 84 -2.88 6.67 7.81
CA PRO A 84 -3.90 6.61 8.83
C PRO A 84 -5.25 6.17 8.25
N GLY A 85 -5.97 5.34 9.02
CA GLY A 85 -7.37 5.00 8.76
C GLY A 85 -8.31 6.05 9.36
N GLN A 86 -9.30 6.48 8.58
CA GLN A 86 -10.38 7.36 9.05
C GLN A 86 -11.58 6.53 9.47
N ARG A 87 -12.05 6.69 10.70
CA ARG A 87 -13.25 5.98 11.18
C ARG A 87 -14.48 6.43 10.40
N VAL A 88 -15.32 5.46 10.00
CA VAL A 88 -16.58 5.71 9.30
C VAL A 88 -17.74 5.70 10.29
N GLY A 89 -18.25 6.89 10.63
CA GLY A 89 -19.37 7.04 11.57
C GLY A 89 -19.05 6.46 12.95
N SER A 90 -20.05 5.85 13.60
CA SER A 90 -19.90 5.15 14.88
C SER A 90 -19.52 3.66 14.73
N SER A 91 -19.21 3.21 13.51
CA SER A 91 -18.87 1.82 13.24
C SER A 91 -17.44 1.49 13.65
N ARG A 92 -17.12 0.19 13.63
CA ARG A 92 -15.74 -0.32 13.75
C ARG A 92 -15.06 -0.46 12.39
N GLN A 93 -15.52 0.32 11.42
CA GLN A 93 -14.97 0.37 10.08
C GLN A 93 -14.11 1.63 9.91
N PHE A 94 -12.98 1.43 9.25
CA PHE A 94 -12.01 2.46 8.93
C PHE A 94 -11.78 2.47 7.43
N VAL A 95 -11.55 3.65 6.87
CA VAL A 95 -11.14 3.80 5.47
C VAL A 95 -9.74 4.39 5.45
N ILE A 96 -8.80 3.62 4.93
CA ILE A 96 -7.43 4.05 4.67
C ILE A 96 -7.43 4.72 3.29
N ASN A 97 -6.82 5.91 3.20
CA ASN A 97 -6.68 6.66 1.95
C ASN A 97 -8.05 6.97 1.26
N GLY A 98 -9.07 7.31 2.04
CA GLY A 98 -10.42 7.59 1.53
C GLY A 98 -10.55 8.84 0.66
N ASP A 99 -9.69 9.83 0.89
CA ASP A 99 -9.54 11.04 0.07
C ASP A 99 -8.77 10.79 -1.24
N ARG A 100 -8.30 9.56 -1.45
CA ARG A 100 -7.64 9.08 -2.67
C ARG A 100 -6.35 9.84 -2.97
N GLN A 101 -5.56 10.12 -1.93
CA GLN A 101 -4.17 10.51 -2.11
C GLN A 101 -3.37 9.37 -2.78
N CYS A 102 -2.16 9.70 -3.25
CA CYS A 102 -1.28 8.67 -3.79
C CYS A 102 -0.88 7.65 -2.73
N TRP A 103 -0.97 6.37 -3.07
CA TRP A 103 -0.26 5.34 -2.33
C TRP A 103 1.26 5.51 -2.54
N HIS A 104 1.99 5.51 -1.44
CA HIS A 104 3.45 5.50 -1.39
C HIS A 104 3.90 4.12 -0.88
N TYR A 105 4.30 3.25 -1.80
CA TYR A 105 4.57 1.83 -1.52
C TYR A 105 5.98 1.57 -0.95
N GLY A 106 6.63 2.56 -0.32
CA GLY A 106 7.99 2.39 0.23
C GLY A 106 9.00 1.93 -0.83
N TRP A 107 9.05 2.63 -1.97
CA TRP A 107 9.54 2.14 -3.26
C TRP A 107 10.81 1.25 -3.23
N CYS A 108 10.59 -0.06 -3.32
CA CYS A 108 11.50 -1.01 -3.94
C CYS A 108 10.97 -1.41 -5.32
N SER A 109 11.08 -0.51 -6.31
CA SER A 109 10.71 -0.87 -7.67
C SER A 109 11.80 -1.75 -8.26
N SER A 110 11.53 -3.01 -8.60
CA SER A 110 12.39 -3.71 -9.55
C SER A 110 12.27 -2.95 -10.88
N ARG A 111 13.28 -2.15 -11.25
CA ARG A 111 13.34 -1.50 -12.59
C ARG A 111 13.21 -2.57 -13.69
N VAL A 112 13.58 -3.81 -13.37
CA VAL A 112 13.47 -5.00 -14.19
C VAL A 112 13.23 -6.19 -13.23
N GLY A 113 12.14 -6.96 -13.39
CA GLY A 113 12.12 -8.35 -12.90
C GLY A 113 10.98 -8.84 -11.98
N GLN A 114 10.08 -8.02 -11.43
CA GLN A 114 9.06 -8.50 -10.46
C GLN A 114 9.67 -9.28 -9.27
N LYS A 115 10.86 -8.87 -8.80
CA LYS A 115 11.61 -9.59 -7.76
C LYS A 115 11.09 -9.37 -6.33
N TYR A 116 10.11 -8.49 -6.19
CA TYR A 116 9.61 -8.03 -4.91
C TYR A 116 8.09 -8.16 -4.89
N THR A 117 7.61 -8.75 -3.80
CA THR A 117 6.20 -8.73 -3.43
C THR A 117 5.99 -7.68 -2.36
N HIS A 118 4.82 -7.05 -2.40
CA HIS A 118 4.41 -6.08 -1.41
C HIS A 118 3.22 -6.62 -0.64
N CYS A 119 3.18 -6.34 0.66
CA CYS A 119 2.01 -6.57 1.48
C CYS A 119 1.60 -5.24 2.12
N LEU A 120 0.30 -5.01 2.26
CA LEU A 120 -0.20 -3.94 3.12
C LEU A 120 -0.37 -4.52 4.53
N ASN A 121 0.37 -3.97 5.48
CA ASN A 121 0.20 -4.27 6.89
C ASN A 121 -0.73 -3.22 7.49
N VAL A 122 -1.71 -3.67 8.24
CA VAL A 122 -2.66 -2.83 8.95
C VAL A 122 -2.57 -3.18 10.43
N TYR A 123 -2.39 -2.15 11.25
CA TYR A 123 -2.23 -2.25 12.69
C TYR A 123 -3.38 -1.50 13.37
N PHE A 124 -3.97 -2.14 14.35
CA PHE A 124 -5.07 -1.62 15.14
C PHE A 124 -4.53 -1.12 16.47
N PHE A 125 -4.94 0.09 16.86
CA PHE A 125 -4.45 0.72 18.08
C PHE A 125 -5.57 1.07 19.03
N LYS A 126 -5.26 0.94 20.32
CA LYS A 126 -5.98 1.54 21.43
C LYS A 126 -5.22 2.78 21.88
N VAL A 127 -5.93 3.90 21.96
CA VAL A 127 -5.39 5.16 22.50
C VAL A 127 -5.50 5.10 24.02
N GLU A 128 -4.38 5.05 24.73
CA GLU A 128 -4.35 5.02 26.21
C GLU A 128 -4.30 6.43 26.83
N ALA A 129 -3.64 7.36 26.13
CA ALA A 129 -3.53 8.79 26.44
C ALA A 129 -3.32 9.55 25.12
N ASP A 130 -3.48 10.87 25.10
CA ASP A 130 -3.51 11.68 23.86
C ASP A 130 -2.41 11.37 22.83
N THR A 131 -1.22 10.97 23.28
CA THR A 131 -0.08 10.63 22.42
C THR A 131 0.37 9.18 22.48
N LYS A 132 -0.24 8.33 23.34
CA LYS A 132 0.16 6.93 23.53
C LYS A 132 -0.80 5.97 22.86
N LEU A 133 -0.22 5.12 22.00
CA LEU A 133 -0.94 4.17 21.18
C LEU A 133 -0.43 2.75 21.48
N GLU A 134 -1.28 1.90 22.07
CA GLU A 134 -1.01 0.47 22.19
C GLU A 134 -1.44 -0.23 20.90
N CYS A 135 -0.52 -0.96 20.25
CA CYS A 135 -0.86 -1.81 19.13
C CYS A 135 -1.52 -3.09 19.65
N ILE A 136 -2.82 -3.27 19.39
CA ILE A 136 -3.61 -4.36 19.96
C ILE A 136 -3.82 -5.52 18.98
N ASP A 137 -3.67 -5.28 17.67
CA ASP A 137 -3.83 -6.31 16.65
C ASP A 137 -3.17 -5.88 15.33
N ALA A 138 -2.94 -6.85 14.43
CA ALA A 138 -2.41 -6.60 13.10
C ALA A 138 -2.95 -7.61 12.09
N ILE A 139 -3.21 -7.14 10.87
CA ILE A 139 -3.53 -7.99 9.71
C ILE A 139 -2.65 -7.60 8.52
N GLU A 140 -2.39 -8.57 7.67
CA GLU A 140 -1.63 -8.40 6.44
C GLU A 140 -2.50 -8.78 5.24
N SER A 141 -2.39 -8.02 4.14
CA SER A 141 -2.98 -8.41 2.86
C SER A 141 -2.20 -9.54 2.20
N ASP A 142 -2.84 -10.32 1.33
CA ASP A 142 -2.12 -11.23 0.43
C ASP A 142 -0.99 -10.50 -0.33
N PRO A 143 0.19 -11.13 -0.53
CA PRO A 143 1.28 -10.54 -1.27
C PRO A 143 0.91 -10.20 -2.71
N PHE A 144 1.30 -9.01 -3.18
CA PHE A 144 0.99 -8.55 -4.52
C PHE A 144 2.16 -7.87 -5.22
N HIS A 145 2.10 -7.84 -6.55
CA HIS A 145 3.12 -7.23 -7.40
C HIS A 145 2.65 -5.89 -7.96
N ILE A 146 3.50 -4.87 -7.85
CA ILE A 146 3.23 -3.56 -8.44
C ILE A 146 3.83 -3.51 -9.84
N THR A 147 2.98 -3.35 -10.86
CA THR A 147 3.43 -3.27 -12.25
C THR A 147 3.02 -1.99 -12.94
N SER A 148 3.97 -1.32 -13.61
CA SER A 148 3.66 -0.17 -14.46
C SER A 148 2.88 -0.59 -15.70
N SER A 149 1.80 0.12 -16.00
CA SER A 149 0.99 -0.08 -17.22
C SER A 149 1.78 0.16 -18.51
N ARG A 150 2.88 0.93 -18.46
CA ARG A 150 3.75 1.19 -19.62
C ARG A 150 4.49 -0.06 -20.09
N VAL A 151 4.90 -0.92 -19.16
CA VAL A 151 5.62 -2.19 -19.45
C VAL A 151 4.70 -3.19 -20.16
N MET A 152 3.44 -3.27 -19.72
CA MET A 152 2.43 -4.14 -20.34
C MET A 152 2.17 -3.78 -21.82
N ARG A 153 2.12 -2.49 -22.15
CA ARG A 153 1.92 -2.03 -23.54
C ARG A 153 3.07 -2.44 -24.47
N LYS A 154 4.31 -2.47 -23.99
CA LYS A 154 5.47 -2.92 -24.78
C LYS A 154 5.36 -4.42 -25.10
N LYS A 155 4.97 -5.25 -24.12
CA LYS A 155 4.80 -6.70 -24.29
C LYS A 155 3.64 -7.05 -25.23
N THR A 156 2.49 -6.39 -25.11
CA THR A 156 1.35 -6.59 -26.02
C THR A 156 1.65 -6.12 -27.45
N ARG A 157 2.40 -5.02 -27.61
CA ARG A 157 2.81 -4.55 -28.95
C ARG A 157 3.79 -5.51 -29.62
N LEU A 158 4.71 -6.10 -28.87
CA LEU A 158 5.64 -7.12 -29.39
C LEU A 158 4.90 -8.39 -29.80
N ALA A 159 4.01 -8.91 -28.96
CA ALA A 159 3.21 -10.10 -29.28
C ALA A 159 2.33 -9.91 -30.53
N LYS A 160 1.74 -8.71 -30.71
CA LYS A 160 0.97 -8.39 -31.93
C LYS A 160 1.81 -8.34 -33.20
N ARG A 161 3.08 -7.94 -33.12
CA ARG A 161 3.99 -7.96 -34.28
C ARG A 161 4.34 -9.40 -34.67
N THR A 162 4.67 -10.23 -33.70
CA THR A 162 4.96 -11.66 -33.94
C THR A 162 3.81 -12.40 -34.61
N ILE A 163 2.56 -12.11 -34.26
CA ILE A 163 1.39 -12.76 -34.90
C ILE A 163 1.18 -12.25 -36.33
N ALA A 164 1.38 -10.95 -36.59
CA ALA A 164 1.26 -10.39 -37.93
C ALA A 164 2.33 -10.93 -38.90
N ASP A 165 3.54 -11.18 -38.41
CA ASP A 165 4.65 -11.71 -39.20
C ASP A 165 4.44 -13.20 -39.58
N VAL A 166 3.66 -13.96 -38.80
CA VAL A 166 3.32 -15.37 -39.08
C VAL A 166 2.17 -15.51 -40.07
N VAL A 167 1.20 -14.59 -40.05
CA VAL A 167 0.01 -14.65 -40.93
C VAL A 167 0.25 -14.03 -42.30
N GLY A 168 1.28 -13.20 -42.47
CA GLY A 168 1.66 -12.59 -43.75
C GLY A 168 2.56 -13.45 -44.66
N SER A 169 2.81 -14.72 -44.32
CA SER A 169 3.73 -15.61 -45.04
C SER A 169 3.04 -16.87 -45.63
N ILE A 170 1.75 -16.80 -45.95
CA ILE A 170 1.02 -17.83 -46.72
C ILE A 170 0.51 -17.21 -48.01
#